data_AF-A0A0K1ITD4-F1
#
_entry.id   AF-A0A0K1ITD4-F1
#
_cell.length_a   1.000
_cell.length_b   1.000
_cell.length_c   1.000
_cell.angle_alpha   90.00
_cell.angle_beta   90.00
_cell.angle_gamma   90.00
#
_symmetry.space_group_name_H-M   'P 1'
#
loop_
_entity.id
_entity.type
_entity.pdbx_description
1 polymer ?
#
loop_
_entity_poly.entity_id
_entity_poly.type
_entity_poly.pdbx_seq_one_letter_code
_entity_poly.pdbx_strand_id
1 'polypeptide(L)' 'MERNRALTVYLIVPCLLYGSAFVIVLTQFSDVVDTNTLRMSHTTFAVVMAIVLLVKRDELSADN' A
#
# COMPACT_ATOMS: atom_id res chain seq x y z
N MET A 1 11.50 -17.85 8.83
CA MET A 1 11.91 -16.42 8.87
C MET A 1 11.61 -15.68 7.58
N GLU A 2 11.63 -16.34 6.41
CA GLU A 2 11.43 -15.68 5.11
C GLU A 2 10.02 -15.13 4.87
N ARG A 3 8.97 -15.83 5.32
CA ARG A 3 7.58 -15.34 5.21
C ARG A 3 7.34 -14.03 5.95
N ASN A 4 7.85 -13.90 7.18
CA ASN A 4 7.72 -12.64 7.95
C ASN A 4 8.45 -11.49 7.24
N ARG A 5 9.58 -11.79 6.59
CA ARG A 5 10.29 -10.81 5.76
C ARG A 5 9.49 -10.46 4.50
N ALA A 6 8.90 -11.43 3.81
CA ALA A 6 8.06 -11.20 2.63
C ALA A 6 6.82 -10.36 2.97
N LEU A 7 6.11 -10.68 4.06
CA LEU A 7 5.00 -9.86 4.58
C LEU A 7 5.46 -8.44 4.91
N THR A 8 6.61 -8.30 5.56
CA THR A 8 7.15 -6.97 5.91
C THR A 8 7.43 -6.14 4.66
N VAL A 9 8.11 -6.73 3.67
CA VAL A 9 8.56 -6.02 2.46
C VAL A 9 7.42 -5.76 1.49
N TYR A 10 6.52 -6.72 1.27
CA TYR A 10 5.49 -6.63 0.23
C TYR A 10 4.16 -6.07 0.73
N LEU A 11 3.90 -6.07 2.04
CA LEU A 11 2.64 -5.58 2.61
C LEU A 11 2.86 -4.42 3.58
N ILE A 12 3.66 -4.63 4.63
CA ILE A 12 3.77 -3.66 5.73
C ILE A 12 4.44 -2.37 5.26
N VAL A 13 5.60 -2.46 4.62
CA VAL A 13 6.36 -1.27 4.17
C VAL A 13 5.55 -0.42 3.17
N PRO A 14 4.97 -0.97 2.09
CA PRO A 14 4.14 -0.19 1.17
C PRO A 14 2.95 0.49 1.85
N CYS A 15 2.26 -0.21 2.76
CA CYS A 15 1.13 0.35 3.49
C CYS A 15 1.54 1.51 4.42
N LEU A 16 2.67 1.39 5.13
CA LEU A 16 3.17 2.47 5.99
C LEU A 16 3.61 3.69 5.16
N LEU A 17 4.29 3.46 4.04
CA LEU A 17 4.71 4.53 3.14
C LEU A 17 3.50 5.26 2.53
N TYR A 18 2.52 4.52 2.01
CA TYR A 18 1.31 5.12 1.47
C TYR A 18 0.51 5.86 2.56
N GLY A 19 0.33 5.24 3.74
CA GLY A 19 -0.37 5.86 4.85
C GLY A 19 0.27 7.17 5.31
N SER A 20 1.60 7.20 5.47
CA SER A 20 2.33 8.41 5.86
C SER A 20 2.24 9.50 4.78
N ALA A 21 2.42 9.17 3.51
CA ALA A 21 2.25 10.12 2.41
C ALA A 21 0.81 10.67 2.36
N PHE A 22 -0.19 9.81 2.54
CA PHE A 22 -1.60 10.20 2.55
C PHE A 22 -1.90 11.18 3.69
N VAL A 23 -1.39 10.92 4.90
CA VAL A 23 -1.54 11.84 6.04
C VAL A 23 -0.85 13.18 5.76
N ILE A 24 0.34 13.19 5.17
CA ILE A 24 1.03 14.44 4.79
C ILE A 24 0.18 15.23 3.80
N VAL A 25 -0.37 14.58 2.76
CA VAL A 25 -1.25 15.24 1.78
C VAL A 25 -2.48 15.84 2.45
N LEU A 26 -3.14 15.09 3.34
CA LEU A 26 -4.32 15.58 4.06
C LEU A 26 -4.03 16.70 5.05
N THR A 27 -2.83 16.76 5.62
CA THR A 27 -2.51 17.73 6.68
C THR A 27 -1.81 18.98 6.15
N GLN A 28 -1.00 18.85 5.10
CA GLN A 28 -0.17 19.95 4.59
C GLN A 28 -0.67 20.49 3.24
N PHE A 29 -1.48 19.73 2.51
CA PHE A 29 -1.90 20.05 1.14
C PHE A 29 -3.41 19.94 0.92
N SER A 30 -4.21 19.92 1.98
CA SER A 30 -5.68 19.78 1.92
C SER A 30 -6.35 20.81 1.02
N ASP A 31 -5.79 22.01 0.96
CA ASP A 31 -6.40 23.14 0.26
C ASP A 31 -6.07 23.15 -1.24
N VAL A 32 -5.11 22.32 -1.65
CA VAL A 32 -4.59 22.27 -3.02
C VAL A 32 -4.98 20.97 -3.73
N VAL A 33 -5.21 19.89 -2.98
CA VAL A 33 -5.49 18.57 -3.53
C VAL A 33 -6.97 18.27 -3.53
N ASP A 34 -7.54 18.06 -4.71
CA ASP A 34 -8.93 17.63 -4.88
C ASP A 34 -9.17 16.25 -4.24
N THR A 35 -10.35 16.11 -3.61
CA THR A 35 -10.87 14.85 -3.08
C THR A 35 -10.92 13.76 -4.15
N ASN A 36 -11.21 14.09 -5.41
CA ASN A 36 -11.18 13.11 -6.49
C ASN A 36 -9.78 12.56 -6.74
N THR A 37 -8.75 13.40 -6.67
CA THR A 37 -7.34 12.98 -6.78
C THR A 37 -6.96 12.05 -5.63
N LEU A 38 -7.37 12.36 -4.40
CA LEU A 38 -7.17 11.50 -3.23
C LEU A 38 -7.81 10.12 -3.43
N ARG A 39 -9.08 10.07 -3.87
CA ARG A 39 -9.80 8.81 -4.14
C ARG A 39 -9.14 7.99 -5.25
N MET A 40 -8.68 8.64 -6.31
CA MET A 40 -7.97 7.97 -7.41
C MET A 40 -6.64 7.40 -6.94
N SER A 41 -5.89 8.14 -6.11
CA SER A 41 -4.64 7.65 -5.51
C SER A 41 -4.86 6.41 -4.66
N HIS A 42 -5.94 6.39 -3.86
CA HIS A 42 -6.28 5.28 -2.98
C HIS A 42 -6.69 4.04 -3.76
N THR A 43 -7.53 4.22 -4.78
CA THR A 43 -7.93 3.14 -5.69
C THR A 43 -6.71 2.55 -6.39
N THR A 44 -5.82 3.40 -6.89
CA THR A 44 -4.58 2.97 -7.56
C THR A 44 -3.69 2.17 -6.61
N PHE A 45 -3.51 2.66 -5.39
CA PHE A 45 -2.75 1.94 -4.36
C PHE A 45 -3.36 0.57 -4.05
N ALA A 46 -4.68 0.48 -3.87
CA ALA A 46 -5.38 -0.78 -3.62
C ALA A 46 -5.19 -1.77 -4.77
N VAL A 47 -5.26 -1.32 -6.03
CA VAL A 47 -5.01 -2.17 -7.21
C VAL A 47 -3.57 -2.68 -7.24
N VAL A 48 -2.59 -1.81 -6.97
CA VAL A 48 -1.18 -2.22 -6.89
C VAL A 48 -0.97 -3.26 -5.80
N MET A 49 -1.54 -3.05 -4.61
CA MET A 49 -1.45 -4.01 -3.51
C MET A 49 -2.10 -5.35 -3.86
N ALA A 50 -3.27 -5.34 -4.52
CA ALA A 50 -3.91 -6.56 -4.99
C ALA A 50 -3.02 -7.34 -5.97
N ILE A 51 -2.37 -6.64 -6.91
CA ILE A 51 -1.42 -7.26 -7.86
C ILE A 51 -0.22 -7.85 -7.11
N VAL A 52 0.37 -7.10 -6.16
CA VAL A 52 1.50 -7.60 -5.35
C VAL A 52 1.12 -8.86 -4.60
N LEU A 53 -0.06 -8.89 -3.97
CA LEU A 53 -0.55 -10.06 -3.24
C LEU A 53 -0.82 -11.26 -4.16
N LEU A 54 -1.29 -11.02 -5.39
CA LEU A 54 -1.48 -12.08 -6.39
C LEU A 54 -0.14 -12.65 -6.88
N VAL A 55 0.81 -11.78 -7.20
CA VAL A 55 2.12 -12.18 -7.74
C VAL A 55 2.99 -12.84 -6.67
N LYS A 56 2.90 -12.36 -5.42
CA LYS A 56 3.67 -12.89 -4.28
C LYS A 56 2.90 -13.88 -3.43
N ARG A 57 1.78 -14.40 -3.94
CA ARG A 57 0.90 -15.33 -3.23
C ARG A 57 1.66 -16.51 -2.65
N ASP A 58 2.58 -17.11 -3.40
CA ASP A 58 3.30 -18.31 -2.96
C ASP A 58 4.30 -18.03 -1.83
N GLU A 59 4.96 -16.86 -1.87
CA GLU A 59 5.87 -16.41 -0.81
C GLU A 59 5.14 -15.95 0.46
N LEU A 60 3.85 -15.61 0.32
CA LEU A 60 2.97 -15.14 1.39
C LEU A 60 2.08 -16.25 1.97
N SER A 61 1.84 -17.32 1.20
CA SER A 61 1.03 -18.47 1.62
C SER A 61 1.76 -19.28 2.70
N ALA A 62 0.98 -19.92 3.57
CA ALA A 62 1.49 -20.74 4.67
C ALA A 62 1.76 -22.20 4.28
N ASP A 63 1.51 -22.59 3.03
CA ASP A 63 1.54 -23.98 2.56
C ASP A 63 2.95 -24.52 2.22
N ASN A 64 3.95 -24.25 3.07
CA ASN A 64 5.19 -25.03 3.11
C ASN A 64 5.57 -25.37 4.55
#